data_AF-A0A7Z9USF1-F1
#
_entry.id   AF-A0A7Z9USF1-F1
#
_cell.length_a   1.000
_cell.length_b   1.000
_cell.length_c   1.000
_cell.angle_alpha   90.00
_cell.angle_beta   90.00
_cell.angle_gamma   90.00
#
_symmetry.space_group_name_H-M   'P 1'
#
loop_
_entity.id
_entity.type
_entity.pdbx_description
1 polymer ?
#
loop_
_entity_poly.entity_id
_entity_poly.type
_entity_poly.pdbx_seq_one_letter_code
_entity_poly.pdbx_strand_id
1 'polypeptide(L)'
;MNERFIRTIPANRGWLDFRFSEIDPELNAGHFTGRSMYASSTLDSDRDKEMILRLSFDDWLSLWVNGKKRETWQSEGRFETVRVPLKLKRGRNEFLLKTNNLGHHWNAWVSNFALEEPV
;
A
#
# COMPACT_ATOMS: atom_id res chain seq x y z
N MET A 1 -0.96 20.56 15.57
CA MET A 1 -0.60 19.22 15.07
C MET A 1 -0.45 19.36 13.57
N ASN A 2 0.78 19.47 13.05
CA ASN A 2 1.00 19.71 11.61
C ASN A 2 0.78 18.39 10.87
N GLU A 3 -0.43 18.17 10.37
CA GLU A 3 -0.69 17.12 9.40
C GLU A 3 0.13 17.43 8.14
N ARG A 4 1.27 16.74 8.00
CA ARG A 4 2.02 16.72 6.75
C ARG A 4 1.21 15.89 5.76
N PHE A 5 0.20 16.50 5.16
CA PHE A 5 -0.49 15.97 4.00
C PHE A 5 0.44 16.11 2.78
N ILE A 6 1.05 15.01 2.35
CA ILE A 6 2.19 15.05 1.39
C ILE A 6 1.74 15.20 -0.08
N ARG A 7 0.51 14.77 -0.45
CA ARG A 7 -0.26 15.07 -1.69
C ARG A 7 -1.15 13.89 -2.08
N THR A 8 -2.14 14.14 -2.93
CA THR A 8 -2.85 13.11 -3.69
C THR A 8 -2.12 12.86 -5.02
N ILE A 9 -1.73 11.62 -5.29
CA ILE A 9 -1.07 11.21 -6.53
C ILE A 9 -2.02 10.25 -7.28
N PRO A 10 -2.29 10.45 -8.58
CA PRO A 10 -3.08 9.50 -9.35
C PRO A 10 -2.33 8.16 -9.48
N ALA A 11 -2.99 7.07 -9.08
CA ALA A 11 -2.46 5.72 -9.26
C ALA A 11 -2.79 5.19 -10.67
N ASN A 12 -1.94 5.51 -11.64
CA ASN A 12 -2.12 5.00 -13.01
C ASN A 12 -1.90 3.48 -13.02
N ARG A 13 -2.95 2.71 -13.33
CA ARG A 13 -2.93 1.23 -13.37
C ARG A 13 -2.47 0.57 -12.06
N GLY A 14 -2.77 1.19 -10.91
CA GLY A 14 -2.44 0.63 -9.59
C GLY A 14 -0.98 0.80 -9.15
N TRP A 15 -0.19 1.57 -9.90
CA TRP A 15 1.16 1.96 -9.54
C TRP A 15 1.18 3.37 -8.95
N LEU A 16 1.83 3.53 -7.81
CA LEU A 16 2.15 4.83 -7.23
C LEU A 16 3.64 5.08 -7.41
N ASP A 17 3.98 6.12 -8.17
CA ASP A 17 5.36 6.54 -8.39
C ASP A 17 5.73 7.63 -7.37
N PHE A 18 6.63 7.27 -6.46
CA PHE A 18 7.04 8.15 -5.36
C PHE A 18 8.02 9.24 -5.78
N ARG A 19 8.54 9.24 -7.02
CA ARG A 19 9.34 10.36 -7.54
C ARG A 19 8.58 11.70 -7.52
N PHE A 20 7.25 11.66 -7.53
CA PHE A 20 6.39 12.86 -7.47
C PHE A 20 6.04 13.32 -6.05
N SER A 21 6.56 12.67 -5.02
CA SER A 21 6.25 12.99 -3.61
C SER A 21 7.15 14.05 -2.98
N GLU A 22 7.88 14.84 -3.78
CA GLU A 22 8.94 15.76 -3.31
C GLU A 22 10.10 15.04 -2.60
N ILE A 23 10.21 13.72 -2.77
CA ILE A 23 11.44 13.00 -2.43
C ILE A 23 12.50 13.48 -3.41
N ASP A 24 13.54 14.11 -2.86
CA ASP A 24 14.72 14.57 -3.59
C ASP A 24 15.19 13.45 -4.54
N PRO A 25 15.35 13.71 -5.85
CA PRO A 25 15.87 12.71 -6.76
C PRO A 25 17.29 12.24 -6.41
N GLU A 26 18.02 12.99 -5.58
CA GLU A 26 19.33 12.63 -5.03
C GLU A 26 19.25 11.89 -3.67
N LEU A 27 18.06 11.80 -3.06
CA LEU A 27 17.84 11.03 -1.83
C LEU A 27 17.98 9.54 -2.13
N ASN A 28 19.10 8.95 -1.69
CA ASN A 28 19.30 7.50 -1.77
C ASN A 28 18.19 6.76 -1.01
N ALA A 29 17.72 5.63 -1.56
CA ALA A 29 16.62 4.84 -1.00
C ALA A 29 16.78 4.52 0.50
N GLY A 30 18.02 4.34 0.97
CA GLY A 30 18.32 4.07 2.36
C GLY A 30 18.06 5.17 3.38
N HIS A 31 17.84 6.42 2.95
CA HIS A 31 17.37 7.46 3.87
C HIS A 31 15.95 7.20 4.41
N PHE A 32 15.22 6.29 3.77
CA PHE A 32 13.88 5.87 4.18
C PHE A 32 13.88 4.59 5.03
N THR A 33 15.04 3.96 5.26
CA THR A 33 15.12 2.79 6.14
C THR A 33 14.58 3.12 7.53
N GLY A 34 13.70 2.27 8.06
CA GLY A 34 13.05 2.47 9.35
C GLY A 34 11.94 3.54 9.33
N ARG A 35 11.68 4.20 8.20
CA ARG A 35 10.52 5.10 8.03
C ARG A 35 9.33 4.36 7.45
N SER A 36 8.14 4.86 7.76
CA SER A 36 6.90 4.31 7.20
C SER A 36 6.25 5.25 6.22
N MET A 37 5.63 4.65 5.21
CA MET A 37 4.82 5.31 4.22
C MET A 37 3.39 4.86 4.39
N TYR A 38 2.49 5.81 4.21
CA TYR A 38 1.08 5.56 4.16
C TYR A 38 0.58 5.88 2.75
N ALA A 39 -0.27 5.02 2.22
CA ALA A 39 -1.02 5.29 1.01
C ALA A 39 -2.47 4.86 1.22
N SER A 40 -3.38 5.60 0.60
CA SER A 40 -4.81 5.31 0.69
C SER A 40 -5.44 5.37 -0.69
N SER A 41 -6.54 4.64 -0.83
CA SER A 41 -7.38 4.66 -2.03
C SER A 41 -8.82 4.38 -1.64
N THR A 42 -9.74 4.83 -2.48
CA THR A 42 -11.17 4.56 -2.33
C THR A 42 -11.73 3.94 -3.59
N LEU A 43 -12.61 2.97 -3.43
CA LEU A 43 -13.29 2.27 -4.52
C LEU A 43 -14.79 2.21 -4.25
N ASP A 44 -15.57 2.72 -5.18
CA ASP A 44 -17.02 2.56 -5.16
C ASP A 44 -17.41 1.20 -5.78
N SER A 45 -18.27 0.46 -5.09
CA SER A 45 -18.87 -0.78 -5.57
C SER A 45 -20.37 -0.60 -5.77
N ASP A 46 -20.91 -1.13 -6.86
CA ASP A 46 -22.34 -1.12 -7.17
C ASP A 46 -23.15 -2.09 -6.29
N ARG A 47 -22.47 -3.12 -5.75
CA ARG A 47 -23.05 -4.15 -4.88
C ARG A 47 -22.06 -4.64 -3.83
N ASP A 48 -22.57 -5.37 -2.85
CA ASP A 48 -21.72 -6.19 -1.98
C ASP A 48 -21.10 -7.31 -2.83
N LYS A 49 -19.79 -7.49 -2.78
CA LYS A 49 -19.11 -8.56 -3.52
C LYS A 49 -17.85 -9.05 -2.82
N GLU A 50 -17.59 -10.34 -2.96
CA GLU A 50 -16.35 -10.98 -2.52
C GLU A 50 -15.26 -10.74 -3.56
N MET A 51 -14.07 -10.40 -3.10
CA MET A 51 -12.90 -10.12 -3.94
C MET A 51 -11.66 -10.70 -3.29
N ILE A 52 -10.63 -10.92 -4.10
CA ILE A 52 -9.27 -11.18 -3.61
C ILE A 52 -8.43 -9.92 -3.82
N LEU A 53 -7.85 -9.40 -2.76
CA LEU A 53 -6.80 -8.39 -2.86
C LEU A 53 -5.46 -9.10 -2.99
N ARG A 54 -4.83 -8.99 -4.16
CA ARG A 54 -3.42 -9.34 -4.33
C ARG A 54 -2.57 -8.16 -3.91
N LEU A 55 -1.68 -8.41 -2.97
CA LEU A 55 -0.84 -7.40 -2.36
C LEU A 55 0.60 -7.89 -2.38
N SER A 56 1.50 -7.09 -2.94
CA SER A 56 2.93 -7.39 -2.95
C SER A 56 3.70 -6.31 -2.22
N PHE A 57 4.72 -6.69 -1.43
CA PHE A 57 5.42 -5.78 -0.53
C PHE A 57 6.84 -6.27 -0.22
N ASP A 58 7.65 -5.33 0.26
CA ASP A 58 9.01 -5.54 0.78
C ASP A 58 9.31 -4.39 1.79
N ASP A 59 9.66 -4.62 3.07
CA ASP A 59 9.74 -5.88 3.83
C ASP A 59 8.49 -6.11 4.69
N TRP A 60 7.77 -5.03 4.99
CA TRP A 60 6.70 -5.01 5.99
C TRP A 60 5.52 -4.20 5.49
N LEU A 61 4.30 -4.69 5.73
CA LEU A 61 3.08 -4.01 5.36
C LEU A 61 1.93 -4.29 6.34
N SER A 62 1.14 -3.27 6.65
CA SER A 62 -0.16 -3.40 7.29
C SER A 62 -1.28 -2.84 6.42
N LEU A 63 -2.42 -3.51 6.46
CA LEU A 63 -3.61 -3.16 5.69
C LEU A 63 -4.80 -2.85 6.61
N TRP A 64 -5.53 -1.80 6.28
CA TRP A 64 -6.84 -1.48 6.81
C TRP A 64 -7.84 -1.37 5.66
N VAL A 65 -9.05 -1.89 5.89
CA VAL A 65 -10.19 -1.77 4.97
C VAL A 65 -11.38 -1.24 5.75
N ASN A 66 -11.97 -0.15 5.28
CA ASN A 66 -13.11 0.53 5.93
C ASN A 66 -12.84 0.83 7.42
N GLY A 67 -11.66 1.37 7.70
CA GLY A 67 -11.20 1.71 9.06
C GLY A 67 -10.81 0.53 9.95
N LYS A 68 -11.02 -0.72 9.52
CA LYS A 68 -10.66 -1.92 10.30
C LYS A 68 -9.34 -2.51 9.84
N LYS A 69 -8.42 -2.72 10.78
CA LYS A 69 -7.17 -3.42 10.49
C LYS A 69 -7.49 -4.84 10.04
N ARG A 70 -6.96 -5.24 8.89
CA ARG A 70 -7.05 -6.60 8.38
C ARG A 70 -5.93 -7.42 8.97
N GLU A 71 -4.70 -7.07 8.62
CA GLU A 71 -3.52 -7.84 9.02
C GLU A 71 -2.23 -7.04 8.83
N THR A 72 -1.13 -7.59 9.33
CA THR A 72 0.24 -7.15 9.12
C THR A 72 1.05 -8.33 8.62
N TRP A 73 1.82 -8.11 7.56
CA TRP A 73 2.76 -9.09 7.01
C TRP A 73 4.19 -8.55 7.09
N GLN A 74 5.14 -9.45 7.29
CA GLN A 74 6.57 -9.17 7.37
C GLN A 74 7.33 -10.28 6.65
N SER A 75 8.30 -9.88 5.84
CA SER A 75 9.08 -10.73 4.96
C SER A 75 10.41 -10.04 4.70
N GLU A 76 11.36 -10.20 5.62
CA GLU A 76 12.64 -9.49 5.59
C GLU A 76 13.54 -9.96 4.44
N GLY A 77 14.09 -9.00 3.70
CA GLY A 77 15.07 -9.23 2.64
C GLY A 77 14.51 -9.92 1.40
N ARG A 78 13.18 -10.00 1.25
CA ARG A 78 12.55 -10.60 0.08
C ARG A 78 11.20 -9.95 -0.24
N PHE A 79 10.97 -9.76 -1.53
CA PHE A 79 9.67 -9.39 -2.08
C PHE A 79 8.67 -10.52 -1.91
N GLU A 80 7.52 -10.22 -1.31
CA GLU A 80 6.46 -11.20 -1.01
C GLU A 80 5.14 -10.80 -1.67
N THR A 81 4.29 -11.78 -1.99
CA THR A 81 2.92 -11.55 -2.47
C THR A 81 1.91 -12.36 -1.70
N VAL A 82 0.95 -11.68 -1.08
CA VAL A 82 -0.17 -12.28 -0.36
C VAL A 82 -1.48 -12.06 -1.10
N ARG A 83 -2.42 -13.00 -0.93
CA ARG A 83 -3.78 -12.94 -1.47
C ARG A 83 -4.76 -12.91 -0.30
N VAL A 84 -5.47 -11.79 -0.16
CA VAL A 84 -6.32 -11.52 1.00
C VAL A 84 -7.77 -11.51 0.56
N PRO A 85 -8.58 -12.50 0.97
CA PRO A 85 -10.02 -12.46 0.77
C PRO A 85 -10.63 -11.26 1.49
N LEU A 86 -11.47 -10.51 0.80
CA LEU A 86 -12.21 -9.39 1.36
C LEU A 86 -13.61 -9.27 0.77
N LYS A 87 -14.46 -8.53 1.48
CA LYS A 87 -15.80 -8.18 1.02
C LYS A 87 -15.86 -6.68 0.79
N LEU A 88 -16.14 -6.28 -0.44
CA LEU A 88 -16.56 -4.92 -0.74
C LEU A 88 -18.02 -4.76 -0.34
N LYS A 89 -18.35 -3.61 0.24
CA LYS A 89 -19.72 -3.19 0.47
C LYS A 89 -20.20 -2.38 -0.72
N ARG A 90 -21.51 -2.39 -1.00
CA ARG A 90 -22.15 -1.42 -1.88
C ARG A 90 -21.83 -0.01 -1.39
N GLY A 91 -21.47 0.87 -2.32
CA GLY A 91 -20.97 2.21 -2.06
C GLY A 91 -19.46 2.23 -1.87
N ARG A 92 -18.98 3.25 -1.16
CA ARG A 92 -17.56 3.55 -0.99
C ARG A 92 -16.87 2.58 -0.05
N ASN A 93 -15.74 2.06 -0.51
CA ASN A 93 -14.81 1.25 0.29
C ASN A 93 -13.46 1.97 0.37
N GLU A 94 -12.89 2.01 1.57
CA GLU A 94 -11.64 2.71 1.83
C GLU A 94 -10.53 1.73 2.16
N PHE A 95 -9.38 1.96 1.57
CA PHE A 95 -8.17 1.19 1.77
C PHE A 95 -7.10 2.12 2.32
N LEU A 96 -6.46 1.70 3.40
CA LEU A 96 -5.28 2.35 3.93
C LEU A 96 -4.20 1.29 4.09
N LEU A 97 -3.01 1.61 3.61
CA LEU A 97 -1.83 0.80 3.81
C LEU A 97 -0.79 1.59 4.58
N LYS A 98 0.00 0.87 5.35
CA LYS A 98 1.24 1.35 5.92
C LYS A 98 2.31 0.34 5.57
N THR A 99 3.39 0.77 4.94
CA THR A 99 4.54 -0.10 4.68
C THR A 99 5.78 0.47 5.37
N ASN A 100 6.85 -0.32 5.46
CA ASN A 100 8.17 0.07 5.96
C ASN A 100 9.24 -0.83 5.29
N ASN A 101 10.40 -0.25 4.96
CA ASN A 101 11.61 -1.01 4.61
C ASN A 101 12.47 -1.14 5.87
N LEU A 102 12.63 -2.38 6.34
CA LEU A 102 13.31 -2.72 7.57
C LEU A 102 14.73 -3.18 7.25
N GLY A 103 15.70 -2.26 7.38
CA GLY A 103 17.13 -2.61 7.54
C GLY A 103 18.01 -2.53 6.30
N HIS A 104 17.49 -2.31 5.09
CA HIS A 104 18.32 -2.29 3.88
C HIS A 104 18.27 -0.96 3.11
N HIS A 105 19.45 -0.37 2.93
CA HIS A 105 19.62 0.99 2.38
C HIS A 105 19.67 1.05 0.84
N TRP A 106 19.59 -0.11 0.17
CA TRP A 106 19.87 -0.26 -1.26
C TRP A 106 18.66 -0.68 -2.10
N ASN A 107 17.50 -0.97 -1.49
CA ASN A 107 16.31 -1.42 -2.21
C ASN A 107 15.29 -0.30 -2.44
N ALA A 108 14.70 -0.30 -3.65
CA ALA A 108 13.52 0.49 -3.94
C ALA A 108 12.34 0.02 -3.07
N TRP A 109 11.59 0.97 -2.52
CA TRP A 109 10.36 0.66 -1.80
C TRP A 109 9.26 0.30 -2.79
N VAL A 110 8.74 -0.93 -2.72
CA VAL A 110 7.70 -1.39 -3.64
C VAL A 110 6.48 -1.86 -2.87
N SER A 111 5.32 -1.40 -3.31
CA SER A 111 4.05 -2.04 -2.97
C SER A 111 3.13 -2.06 -4.18
N ASN A 112 2.49 -3.20 -4.45
CA ASN A 112 1.54 -3.39 -5.55
C ASN A 112 0.20 -3.87 -5.01
N PHE A 113 -0.89 -3.35 -5.59
CA PHE A 113 -2.25 -3.68 -5.17
C PHE A 113 -3.12 -3.93 -6.40
N ALA A 114 -3.76 -5.10 -6.43
CA ALA A 114 -4.74 -5.44 -7.43
C ALA A 114 -5.95 -6.12 -6.78
N LEU A 115 -7.14 -5.70 -7.18
CA LEU A 115 -8.37 -6.41 -6.84
C LEU A 115 -8.70 -7.37 -7.97
N GLU A 116 -8.95 -8.62 -7.60
CA GLU A 116 -9.24 -9.72 -8.51
C GLU A 116 -10.56 -10.37 -8.07
N GLU A 117 -11.37 -10.82 -9.03
CA GLU A 117 -12.52 -11.65 -8.72
C GLU A 117 -12.04 -13.02 -8.23
N PRO A 118 -12.75 -13.67 -7.28
CA PRO A 118 -12.46 -15.05 -6.91
C PRO A 118 -12.60 -15.96 -8.13
N VAL A 119 -11.65 -16.87 -8.31
CA VAL A 119 -11.71 -17.93 -9.33
C VAL A 119 -12.62 -19.05 -8.83
#